data_AF-A0A9J7G1X2-F1
#
_entry.id   AF-A0A9J7G1X2-F1
#
_cell.length_a   1.000
_cell.length_b   1.000
_cell.length_c   1.000
_cell.angle_alpha   90.00
_cell.angle_beta   90.00
_cell.angle_gamma   90.00
#
_symmetry.space_group_name_H-M   'P 1'
#
loop_
_entity.id
_entity.type
_entity.pdbx_description
1 polymer ?
#
loop_
_entity_poly.entity_id
_entity_poly.type
_entity_poly.pdbx_seq_one_letter_code
_entity_poly.pdbx_strand_id
1 'polypeptide(L)' 'MPKCPKCDKEVYFAERVTSLGKDWHRPCLKCEKCGKTLTSGGHAEHEGKPYCNHPCYSAMFGPKGFGRGGAESHTFK' A
#
# COMPACT_ATOMS: atom_id res chain seq x y z
N MET A 1 2.57 15.65 -17.87
CA MET A 1 3.51 14.62 -17.41
C MET A 1 2.92 13.94 -16.18
N PRO A 2 3.10 12.62 -16.00
CA PRO A 2 2.64 11.95 -14.80
C PRO A 2 3.30 12.52 -13.54
N LYS A 3 2.49 12.76 -12.50
CA LYS A 3 2.98 13.19 -11.18
C LYS A 3 2.89 12.03 -10.20
N CYS A 4 3.94 11.84 -9.41
CA CYS A 4 3.99 10.83 -8.39
C CYS A 4 3.09 11.25 -7.21
N PRO A 5 2.07 10.47 -6.85
CA PRO A 5 1.15 10.83 -5.77
C PRO A 5 1.81 10.80 -4.37
N LYS A 6 3.01 10.23 -4.23
CA LYS A 6 3.76 10.23 -2.96
C LYS A 6 4.51 11.52 -2.68
N CYS A 7 5.15 12.08 -3.71
CA CYS A 7 6.09 13.18 -3.56
C CYS A 7 5.70 14.43 -4.37
N ASP A 8 4.58 14.37 -5.10
CA ASP A 8 4.06 15.43 -5.97
C ASP A 8 5.02 15.90 -7.08
N LYS A 9 6.11 15.16 -7.29
CA LYS A 9 7.11 15.45 -8.33
C LYS A 9 6.77 14.75 -9.63
N GLU A 10 7.30 15.31 -10.71
CA GLU A 10 7.19 14.79 -12.06
C GLU A 10 7.93 13.44 -12.18
N VAL A 11 7.26 12.47 -12.81
CA VAL A 11 7.82 11.14 -13.05
C VAL A 11 8.38 11.09 -14.46
N TYR A 12 9.70 11.06 -14.56
CA TYR A 12 10.41 10.93 -15.84
C TYR A 12 10.37 9.49 -16.35
N PHE A 13 10.48 9.31 -17.67
CA PHE A 13 10.46 8.00 -18.33
C PHE A 13 11.50 7.01 -17.79
N ALA A 14 12.65 7.49 -17.30
CA ALA A 14 13.72 6.64 -16.76
C ALA A 14 13.35 5.98 -15.41
N GLU A 15 12.50 6.62 -14.61
CA GLU A 15 12.12 6.16 -13.27
C GLU A 15 10.63 5.84 -13.15
N ARG A 16 9.87 5.97 -14.24
CA ARG A 16 8.44 5.72 -14.24
C ARG A 16 8.12 4.27 -13.94
N VAL A 17 7.23 4.08 -12.99
CA VAL A 17 6.67 2.80 -12.63
C VAL A 17 5.17 2.94 -12.64
N THR A 18 4.53 2.35 -13.64
CA THR A 18 3.07 2.35 -13.74
C THR A 18 2.50 1.23 -12.88
N SER A 19 1.66 1.57 -11.91
CA SER A 19 1.01 0.61 -11.03
C SER A 19 -0.35 1.13 -10.57
N LEU A 20 -1.35 0.24 -10.51
CA LEU A 20 -2.75 0.60 -10.19
C LEU A 20 -3.31 1.75 -11.06
N GLY A 21 -2.81 1.89 -12.30
CA GLY A 21 -3.21 2.97 -13.20
C GLY A 21 -2.57 4.33 -12.92
N LYS A 22 -1.61 4.42 -11.99
CA LYS A 22 -0.84 5.63 -11.69
C LYS A 22 0.65 5.43 -11.91
N ASP A 23 1.36 6.52 -12.12
CA ASP A 23 2.81 6.53 -12.31
C ASP A 23 3.53 6.97 -11.03
N TRP A 24 4.55 6.20 -10.68
CA TRP A 24 5.32 6.36 -9.47
C TRP A 24 6.81 6.38 -9.79
N HIS A 25 7.62 6.95 -8.89
CA HIS A 25 9.06 6.72 -8.93
C HIS A 25 9.39 5.37 -8.30
N ARG A 26 10.38 4.65 -8.86
CA ARG A 26 11.01 3.46 -8.25
C ARG A 26 11.26 3.58 -6.72
N PRO A 27 11.90 4.65 -6.20
CA PRO A 27 12.10 4.82 -4.76
C PRO A 27 10.85 5.26 -4.00
N CYS A 28 9.86 5.85 -4.68
CA CYS A 28 8.60 6.26 -4.06
C CYS A 28 7.66 5.08 -3.82
N LEU A 29 7.77 4.02 -4.63
CA LEU A 29 7.04 2.76 -4.50
C LEU A 29 7.52 1.92 -3.30
N LYS A 30 7.57 2.51 -2.11
CA LYS A 30 7.93 1.86 -0.85
C LYS A 30 6.79 2.00 0.13
N CYS A 31 6.49 0.92 0.84
CA CYS A 31 5.43 0.90 1.85
C CYS A 31 5.68 1.99 2.89
N GLU A 32 4.70 2.87 3.11
CA GLU A 32 4.84 3.91 4.14
C GLU A 32 4.87 3.33 5.55
N LYS A 33 4.25 2.16 5.75
CA LYS A 33 4.14 1.53 7.07
C LYS A 33 5.37 0.75 7.50
N CYS A 34 5.93 -0.06 6.61
CA CYS A 34 7.07 -0.94 6.92
C CYS A 34 8.36 -0.54 6.20
N GLY A 35 8.33 0.47 5.33
CA GLY A 35 9.48 0.92 4.55
C GLY A 35 9.91 -0.04 3.44
N LYS A 36 9.26 -1.20 3.29
CA LYS A 36 9.62 -2.22 2.29
C LYS A 36 9.42 -1.70 0.88
N THR A 37 10.43 -1.88 0.02
CA THR A 37 10.32 -1.63 -1.41
C THR A 37 9.25 -2.56 -2.00
N LEU A 38 8.27 -1.95 -2.65
CA LEU A 38 7.15 -2.66 -3.27
C LEU A 38 7.49 -2.93 -4.73
N THR A 39 6.85 -3.94 -5.30
CA THR A 39 6.94 -4.24 -6.72
C THR A 39 5.72 -3.67 -7.44
N SER A 40 5.94 -3.19 -8.66
CA SER A 40 4.89 -2.78 -9.59
C SER A 40 3.87 -3.92 -9.76
N GLY A 41 2.62 -3.68 -9.39
CA GLY A 41 1.50 -4.63 -9.52
C GLY A 41 1.23 -5.50 -8.28
N GLY A 42 2.09 -5.48 -7.27
CA GLY A 42 1.97 -6.33 -6.06
C GLY A 42 1.71 -5.55 -4.76
N HIS A 43 1.08 -4.38 -4.84
CA HIS A 43 0.84 -3.53 -3.67
C HIS A 43 -0.50 -2.81 -3.77
N ALA A 44 -0.91 -2.20 -2.65
CA ALA A 44 -2.13 -1.43 -2.55
C ALA A 44 -1.79 0.06 -2.39
N GLU A 45 -2.66 0.93 -2.88
CA GLU A 45 -2.56 2.37 -2.69
C GLU A 45 -3.69 2.83 -1.76
N HIS A 46 -3.38 3.72 -0.81
CA HIS A 46 -4.38 4.44 -0.03
C HIS A 46 -3.99 5.92 0.08
N GLU A 47 -4.90 6.84 -0.24
CA GLU A 47 -4.67 8.30 -0.18
C GLU A 47 -3.36 8.76 -0.86
N GLY A 48 -3.00 8.17 -2.00
CA GLY A 48 -1.76 8.50 -2.72
C GLY A 48 -0.48 7.93 -2.09
N LYS A 49 -0.59 7.09 -1.06
CA LYS A 49 0.53 6.41 -0.40
C LYS A 49 0.49 4.91 -0.71
N PRO A 50 1.63 4.29 -1.08
CA PRO A 50 1.68 2.87 -1.37
C PRO A 50 1.91 2.07 -0.08
N TYR A 51 1.24 0.92 0.03
CA TYR A 51 1.25 0.01 1.16
C TYR A 51 1.37 -1.44 0.69
N CYS A 52 1.96 -2.32 1.52
CA CYS A 52 1.92 -3.76 1.26
C CYS A 52 0.48 -4.27 1.27
N ASN A 53 0.12 -5.13 0.31
CA ASN A 53 -1.18 -5.82 0.26
C ASN A 53 -1.52 -6.44 1.63
N HIS A 54 -0.58 -7.20 2.20
CA HIS A 54 -0.67 -7.75 3.55
C HIS A 54 0.68 -7.68 4.28
N PRO A 55 0.71 -7.45 5.60
CA PRO A 55 -0.42 -7.10 6.45
C PRO A 55 -0.73 -5.59 6.49
N CYS A 56 0.13 -4.71 5.95
CA CYS A 56 0.04 -3.26 6.20
C CYS A 56 -1.28 -2.62 5.75
N TYR A 57 -1.70 -2.86 4.51
CA TYR A 57 -2.96 -2.30 3.99
C TYR A 57 -4.16 -2.86 4.74
N SER A 58 -4.21 -4.18 4.96
CA SER A 58 -5.30 -4.84 5.71
C SER A 58 -5.38 -4.41 7.19
N ALA A 59 -4.26 -4.19 7.85
CA ALA A 59 -4.24 -3.79 9.26
C ALA A 59 -4.70 -2.33 9.47
N MET A 60 -4.49 -1.46 8.48
CA MET A 60 -4.82 -0.04 8.56
C MET A 60 -6.20 0.27 7.97
N PHE A 61 -6.50 -0.31 6.80
CA PHE A 61 -7.66 -0.01 5.95
C PHE A 61 -8.57 -1.23 5.73
N GLY A 62 -8.20 -2.40 6.24
CA GLY A 62 -9.14 -3.51 6.30
C GLY A 62 -10.31 -3.16 7.23
N PRO A 63 -11.44 -3.87 7.12
CA PRO A 63 -12.61 -3.62 7.94
C PRO A 63 -12.24 -3.75 9.42
N LYS A 64 -12.02 -2.61 10.08
CA LYS A 64 -12.00 -2.52 11.54
C LYS A 64 -13.42 -2.74 12.00
N GLY A 65 -13.78 -4.00 12.20
CA GLY A 65 -15.02 -4.38 12.85
C GLY A 65 -15.09 -3.68 14.20
N PHE A 66 -15.88 -2.61 14.27
CA PHE A 66 -16.32 -2.04 15.53
C PHE A 66 -17.33 -3.02 16.11
N GLY A 67 -16.83 -3.93 16.95
CA GLY A 67 -17.65 -4.85 17.72
C GLY A 67 -16.94 -5.12 19.04
N ARG A 68 -17.38 -4.45 20.10
CA ARG A 68 -17.24 -5.02 21.44
C ARG A 68 -18.04 -6.32 21.44
N GLY A 69 -17.37 -7.45 21.59
CA GLY A 69 -17.99 -8.76 21.72
C GLY A 69 -16.92 -9.84 21.61
N GLY A 70 -16.65 -10.54 22.70
CA GLY A 70 -15.65 -11.61 22.76
C GLY A 70 -15.94 -12.71 21.73
N ALA A 71 -14.88 -13.30 21.21
CA ALA A 71 -14.90 -14.63 20.62
C ALA A 71 -13.54 -15.27 20.93
N GLU A 72 -13.44 -15.67 22.19
CA GLU A 72 -12.80 -16.91 22.59
C GLU A 72 -13.02 -18.06 21.58
N SER A 73 -11.95 -18.85 21.41
CA SER A 73 -11.93 -20.23 20.88
C SER A 73 -12.11 -20.36 19.36
N HIS A 74 -11.32 -21.15 18.64
CA HIS A 74 -11.24 -22.60 18.81
C HIS A 74 -9.78 -23.11 18.76
N THR A 75 -9.32 -23.66 19.89
CA THR A 75 -8.26 -24.67 19.90
C THR A 75 -8.85 -25.96 19.32
N PHE A 76 -8.24 -26.50 18.27
CA PHE A 76 -8.57 -27.81 17.73
C PHE A 76 -8.08 -28.86 18.73
N LYS A 77 -9.02 -29.64 19.27
CA LYS A 77 -8.79 -30.77 20.18
C LYS A 77 -8.41 -32.00 19.39
#